data_AF-A0A0J5GTM0-F1
#
_entry.id   AF-A0A0J5GTM0-F1
#
_cell.length_a   1.000
_cell.length_b   1.000
_cell.length_c   1.000
_cell.angle_alpha   90.00
_cell.angle_beta   90.00
_cell.angle_gamma   90.00
#
_symmetry.space_group_name_H-M   'P 1'
#
loop_
_entity.id
_entity.type
_entity.pdbx_description
1 polymer ?
#
loop_
_entity_poly.entity_id
_entity_poly.type
_entity_poly.pdbx_seq_one_letter_code
_entity_poly.pdbx_strand_id
1 'polypeptide(L)'
;MKYIAIFLGMLGIFILVNFLFSLLYILSRSAGKGFYRWITYDLDFLEILSSPLFGITQWVAGVTYERFNWFVARVLLILYAIFILILSIVCFSMFWYIGDKY
;
A
#
# COMPACT_ATOMS: atom_id res chain seq x y z
N MET A 1 -14.14 -6.90 21.64
CA MET A 1 -12.76 -6.40 21.55
C MET A 1 -11.87 -7.25 20.65
N LYS A 2 -11.88 -8.59 20.74
CA LYS A 2 -11.12 -9.48 19.83
C LYS A 2 -11.31 -9.22 18.33
N TYR A 3 -12.56 -9.05 17.86
CA TYR A 3 -12.82 -8.76 16.44
C TYR A 3 -12.21 -7.43 15.97
N ILE A 4 -12.13 -6.42 16.85
CA ILE A 4 -11.52 -5.12 16.55
C ILE A 4 -10.00 -5.26 16.43
N ALA A 5 -9.37 -6.04 17.31
CA ALA A 5 -7.95 -6.36 17.21
C ALA A 5 -7.65 -7.08 15.88
N ILE A 6 -8.41 -8.14 15.55
CA ILE A 6 -8.23 -8.87 14.29
C ILE A 6 -8.36 -7.93 13.08
N PHE A 7 -9.35 -7.03 13.09
CA PHE A 7 -9.51 -6.02 12.04
C PHE A 7 -8.31 -5.07 11.94
N LEU A 8 -7.81 -4.54 13.07
CA LEU A 8 -6.61 -3.70 13.11
C LEU A 8 -5.36 -4.42 12.62
N GLY A 9 -5.20 -5.71 12.96
CA GLY A 9 -4.10 -6.54 12.47
C GLY A 9 -4.17 -6.73 10.95
N MET A 10 -5.34 -7.07 10.41
CA MET A 10 -5.54 -7.20 8.96
C MET A 10 -5.29 -5.88 8.23
N LEU A 11 -5.76 -4.76 8.79
CA LEU A 11 -5.56 -3.43 8.24
C LEU A 11 -4.06 -3.05 8.27
N GLY A 12 -3.35 -3.37 9.36
CA GLY A 12 -1.90 -3.18 9.45
C GLY A 12 -1.11 -3.95 8.39
N ILE A 13 -1.46 -5.23 8.15
CA ILE A 13 -0.88 -6.07 7.08
C ILE A 13 -1.17 -5.47 5.70
N PHE A 14 -2.41 -5.06 5.45
CA PHE A 14 -2.83 -4.44 4.20
C PHE A 14 -2.03 -3.16 3.88
N ILE A 15 -1.87 -2.30 4.88
CA ILE A 15 -1.05 -1.08 4.79
C ILE A 15 0.41 -1.43 4.51
N LEU A 16 0.93 -2.47 5.17
CA LEU A 16 2.32 -2.92 4.99
C LEU A 16 2.57 -3.45 3.57
N VAL A 17 1.62 -4.17 2.98
CA VAL A 17 1.68 -4.58 1.56
C VAL A 17 1.72 -3.36 0.63
N ASN A 18 0.90 -2.34 0.89
CA ASN A 18 0.93 -1.08 0.14
C ASN A 18 2.26 -0.34 0.30
N PHE A 19 2.88 -0.38 1.48
CA PHE A 19 4.21 0.16 1.71
C PHE A 19 5.27 -0.54 0.84
N LEU A 20 5.30 -1.88 0.84
CA LEU A 20 6.22 -2.64 -0.02
C LEU A 20 6.03 -2.32 -1.50
N PHE A 21 4.78 -2.14 -1.91
CA PHE A 21 4.46 -1.79 -3.29
C PHE A 21 4.86 -0.34 -3.63
N SER A 22 4.78 0.58 -2.67
CA SER A 22 5.28 1.95 -2.81
C SER A 22 6.79 1.97 -3.00
N LEU A 23 7.54 1.11 -2.29
CA LEU A 23 9.00 0.97 -2.48
C LEU A 23 9.35 0.54 -3.91
N LEU A 24 8.58 -0.41 -4.47
CA LEU A 24 8.74 -0.83 -5.86
C LEU A 24 8.57 0.36 -6.83
N TYR A 25 7.57 1.21 -6.58
CA TYR A 25 7.30 2.41 -7.37
C TYR A 25 8.32 3.53 -7.22
N ILE A 26 8.95 3.65 -6.05
CA ILE A 26 10.08 4.58 -5.83
C ILE A 26 11.29 4.12 -6.64
N LEU A 27 11.57 2.81 -6.63
CA LEU A 27 12.69 2.22 -7.37
C LEU A 27 12.49 2.39 -8.89
N SER A 28 11.32 1.98 -9.39
CA SER A 28 11.00 2.08 -10.82
C SER A 28 9.50 2.08 -11.08
N ARG A 29 9.03 3.11 -11.80
CA ARG A 29 7.65 3.17 -12.33
C ARG A 29 7.31 1.96 -13.20
N SER A 30 8.26 1.50 -14.02
CA SER A 30 8.06 0.36 -14.93
C SER A 30 7.91 -0.94 -14.14
N ALA A 31 8.75 -1.13 -13.11
CA ALA A 31 8.66 -2.31 -12.24
C ALA A 31 7.33 -2.35 -11.48
N GLY A 32 6.90 -1.21 -10.92
CA GLY A 32 5.59 -1.06 -10.27
C GLY A 32 4.43 -1.46 -11.18
N LYS A 33 4.38 -0.87 -12.38
CA LYS A 33 3.32 -1.14 -13.35
C LYS A 33 3.35 -2.58 -13.87
N GLY A 34 4.54 -3.13 -14.11
CA GLY A 34 4.72 -4.51 -14.55
C GLY A 34 4.29 -5.52 -13.50
N PHE A 35 4.62 -5.29 -12.23
CA PHE A 35 4.20 -6.15 -11.13
C PHE A 35 2.67 -6.13 -10.93
N TYR A 36 2.03 -4.96 -11.02
CA TYR A 36 0.58 -4.86 -10.97
C TYR A 36 -0.09 -5.68 -12.09
N ARG A 37 0.37 -5.51 -13.34
CA ARG A 37 -0.16 -6.26 -14.49
C ARG A 37 0.12 -7.76 -14.38
N TRP A 38 1.24 -8.14 -13.80
CA TRP A 38 1.56 -9.55 -13.55
C TRP A 38 0.60 -10.17 -12.52
N ILE A 39 0.28 -9.44 -11.45
CA ILE A 39 -0.71 -9.90 -10.45
C ILE A 39 -2.11 -9.97 -11.07
N THR A 40 -2.51 -8.98 -11.85
CA THR A 40 -3.85 -8.94 -12.44
C THR A 40 -4.00 -9.83 -13.66
N TYR A 41 -2.90 -10.37 -14.22
CA TYR A 41 -2.89 -11.16 -15.46
C TYR A 41 -3.60 -10.47 -16.64
N ASP A 42 -3.71 -9.14 -16.63
CA ASP A 42 -4.56 -8.35 -17.54
C ASP A 42 -6.04 -8.87 -17.60
N LEU A 43 -6.52 -9.52 -16.53
CA LEU A 43 -7.90 -9.96 -16.37
C LEU A 43 -8.67 -8.91 -15.57
N ASP A 44 -9.67 -8.27 -16.19
CA ASP A 44 -10.48 -7.20 -15.59
C ASP A 44 -11.10 -7.59 -14.23
N PHE A 45 -11.51 -8.85 -14.07
CA PHE A 45 -12.06 -9.36 -12.81
C PHE A 45 -11.03 -9.40 -11.67
N LEU A 46 -9.79 -9.76 -12.00
CA LEU A 46 -8.68 -9.85 -11.04
C LEU A 46 -8.18 -8.47 -10.64
N GLU A 47 -8.29 -7.49 -11.54
CA GLU A 47 -8.03 -6.08 -11.25
C GLU A 47 -9.03 -5.52 -10.22
N ILE A 48 -10.32 -5.85 -10.35
CA ILE A 48 -11.33 -5.47 -9.34
C ILE A 48 -11.04 -6.12 -7.98
N LEU A 49 -10.63 -7.39 -7.97
CA LEU A 49 -10.36 -8.14 -6.74
C LEU A 49 -9.07 -7.68 -6.02
N SER A 50 -8.06 -7.27 -6.79
CA SER A 50 -6.76 -6.81 -6.28
C SER A 50 -6.70 -5.29 -6.07
N SER A 51 -7.64 -4.53 -6.63
CA SER A 51 -7.81 -3.08 -6.48
C SER A 51 -7.82 -2.62 -5.01
N PRO A 52 -8.55 -3.28 -4.08
CA PRO A 52 -8.46 -2.93 -2.68
C PRO A 52 -7.02 -3.07 -2.18
N LEU A 53 -6.36 -4.20 -2.47
CA LEU A 53 -5.05 -4.56 -1.91
C LEU A 53 -3.89 -3.72 -2.47
N PHE A 54 -3.84 -3.50 -3.77
CA PHE A 54 -2.71 -2.86 -4.47
C PHE A 54 -3.10 -1.61 -5.25
N GLY A 55 -4.39 -1.43 -5.54
CA GLY A 55 -4.90 -0.38 -6.41
C GLY A 55 -4.72 1.03 -5.86
N ILE A 56 -4.72 1.21 -4.53
CA ILE A 56 -4.53 2.53 -3.92
C ILE A 56 -3.13 3.06 -4.23
N THR A 57 -2.10 2.27 -3.97
CA THR A 57 -0.71 2.66 -4.25
C THR A 57 -0.43 2.73 -5.75
N GLN A 58 -1.03 1.85 -6.56
CA GLN A 58 -1.01 1.92 -8.01
C GLN A 58 -1.54 3.28 -8.52
N TRP A 59 -2.69 3.69 -7.99
CA TRP A 59 -3.37 4.93 -8.38
C TRP A 59 -2.59 6.16 -7.94
N VAL A 60 -2.15 6.21 -6.67
CA VAL A 60 -1.32 7.31 -6.15
C VAL A 60 -0.05 7.46 -6.98
N ALA A 61 0.65 6.35 -7.26
CA ALA A 61 1.85 6.39 -8.08
C ALA A 61 1.56 6.82 -9.52
N GLY A 62 0.48 6.31 -10.12
CA GLY A 62 0.03 6.69 -11.47
C GLY A 62 -0.20 8.19 -11.59
N VAL A 63 -1.04 8.75 -10.72
CA VAL A 63 -1.36 10.19 -10.70
C VAL A 63 -0.11 11.03 -10.45
N THR A 64 0.76 10.60 -9.54
CA THR A 64 1.97 11.35 -9.19
C THR A 64 2.96 11.39 -10.36
N TYR A 65 3.18 10.26 -11.03
CA TYR A 65 4.08 10.17 -12.18
C TYR A 65 3.52 10.79 -13.47
N GLU A 66 2.21 11.01 -13.56
CA GLU A 66 1.58 11.74 -14.67
C GLU A 66 1.58 13.25 -14.48
N ARG A 67 1.41 13.73 -13.24
CA ARG A 67 1.35 15.17 -12.95
C ARG A 67 2.72 15.83 -12.74
N PHE A 68 3.71 15.09 -12.27
CA PHE A 68 5.01 15.64 -11.87
C PHE A 68 6.18 15.01 -12.60
N ASN A 69 7.31 15.73 -12.63
CA ASN A 69 8.58 15.19 -13.10
C ASN A 69 9.00 13.96 -12.28
N TRP A 70 9.78 13.07 -12.90
CA TRP A 70 10.20 11.80 -12.30
C TRP A 70 10.86 11.96 -10.92
N PHE A 71 11.62 13.04 -10.71
CA PHE A 71 12.27 13.34 -9.42
C PHE A 71 11.24 13.73 -8.34
N VAL A 72 10.35 14.68 -8.66
CA VAL A 72 9.30 15.13 -7.75
C VAL A 72 8.36 13.97 -7.41
N ALA A 73 8.04 13.13 -8.39
CA ALA A 73 7.20 11.96 -8.18
C ALA A 73 7.82 10.97 -7.19
N ARG A 74 9.14 10.73 -7.25
CA ARG A 74 9.83 9.89 -6.27
C ARG A 74 9.82 10.51 -4.88
N VAL A 75 10.05 11.82 -4.75
CA VAL A 75 10.00 12.51 -3.45
C VAL A 75 8.61 12.41 -2.82
N LEU A 76 7.55 12.63 -3.60
CA LEU A 76 6.17 12.47 -3.13
C LEU A 76 5.85 11.02 -2.74
N LEU A 77 6.34 10.05 -3.51
CA LEU A 77 6.18 8.63 -3.17
C LEU A 77 6.95 8.23 -1.91
N ILE A 78 8.11 8.85 -1.63
CA ILE A 78 8.84 8.66 -0.36
C ILE A 78 8.02 9.21 0.81
N LEU A 79 7.45 10.41 0.67
CA LEU A 79 6.58 10.99 1.70
C LEU A 79 5.33 10.12 1.94
N TYR A 80 4.72 9.62 0.86
CA TYR A 80 3.63 8.65 0.92
C TYR A 80 4.09 7.38 1.66
N ALA A 81 5.20 6.76 1.26
CA ALA A 81 5.72 5.56 1.92
C ALA A 81 5.96 5.74 3.43
N ILE A 82 6.52 6.88 3.85
CA ILE A 82 6.71 7.22 5.26
C ILE A 82 5.35 7.30 5.98
N PHE A 83 4.37 7.98 5.38
CA PHE A 83 3.04 8.10 5.95
C PHE A 83 2.36 6.75 6.14
N ILE A 84 2.38 5.89 5.11
CA ILE A 84 1.80 4.54 5.16
C ILE A 84 2.52 3.69 6.22
N LEU A 85 3.85 3.80 6.34
CA LEU A 85 4.63 3.08 7.34
C LEU A 85 4.25 3.48 8.76
N ILE A 86 4.13 4.78 9.05
CA ILE A 86 3.67 5.28 10.35
C ILE A 86 2.28 4.72 10.67
N LEU A 87 1.37 4.77 9.69
CA LEU A 87 0.01 4.24 9.85
C LEU A 87 0.02 2.74 10.16
N SER A 88 0.89 1.96 9.50
CA SER A 88 1.05 0.52 9.75
C SER A 88 1.51 0.26 11.18
N ILE A 89 2.53 0.99 11.65
CA ILE A 89 3.05 0.88 13.02
C ILE A 89 1.95 1.19 14.04
N VAL A 90 1.14 2.22 13.81
CA VAL A 90 0.02 2.57 14.70
C VAL A 90 -1.02 1.45 14.74
N CYS A 91 -1.41 0.89 13.59
CA CYS A 91 -2.34 -0.24 13.53
C CYS A 91 -1.82 -1.46 14.28
N PHE A 92 -0.55 -1.83 14.10
CA PHE A 92 0.06 -2.95 14.83
C PHE A 92 0.20 -2.69 16.32
N SER A 93 0.52 -1.46 16.72
CA SER A 93 0.60 -1.06 18.13
C SER A 93 -0.77 -1.16 18.81
N MET A 94 -1.83 -0.69 18.15
CA MET A 94 -3.20 -0.82 18.67
C MET A 94 -3.67 -2.28 18.69
N PHE A 95 -3.32 -3.08 17.67
CA PHE A 95 -3.59 -4.52 17.65
C PHE A 95 -3.01 -5.21 18.88
N TRP A 96 -1.72 -4.97 19.17
CA TRP A 96 -1.05 -5.55 20.32
C TRP A 96 -1.70 -5.11 21.63
N TYR A 97 -1.92 -3.80 21.81
CA TYR A 97 -2.52 -3.24 23.02
C TYR A 97 -3.94 -3.79 23.31
N ILE A 98 -4.77 -3.95 22.27
CA ILE A 98 -6.12 -4.49 22.44
C ILE A 98 -6.08 -6.02 22.65
N GLY A 99 -5.19 -6.72 21.96
CA GLY A 99 -5.02 -8.17 22.09
C GLY A 99 -4.44 -8.61 23.44
N ASP A 100 -3.63 -7.77 24.08
CA ASP A 100 -3.08 -8.05 25.42
C ASP A 100 -4.11 -7.78 26.53
N LYS A 101 -5.03 -6.81 26.31
CA LYS A 101 -6.09 -6.47 27.27
C LYS A 101 -7.34 -7.36 27.22
N TYR A 102 -7.56 -8.15 26.16
CA TYR A 102 -8.82 -8.89 25.92
C TYR A 102 -8.65 -10.20 25.14
#